data_AF-A0A7X4D0D1-F1
#
_entry.id   AF-A0A7X4D0D1-F1
#
_cell.length_a   1.000
_cell.length_b   1.000
_cell.length_c   1.000
_cell.angle_alpha   90.00
_cell.angle_beta   90.00
_cell.angle_gamma   90.00
#
_symmetry.space_group_name_H-M   'P 1'
#
loop_
_entity.id
_entity.type
_entity.pdbx_description
1 polymer ?
#
loop_
_entity_poly.entity_id
_entity_poly.type
_entity_poly.pdbx_seq_one_letter_code
_entity_poly.pdbx_strand_id
1 'polypeptide(L)'
;RKRENFRTAFDGFDFRKVAGYRETDVERLLGDAGIIRHRGKIEATINNAARAIELAEEAGSLAAYFWRYEMPPEDRPARLDRAALATLAQTDMSRALSKDLKKRGWKFVGPTTCYAFMQAMGLVNDHLEGCAFRAEVEAERRAFVRPK
;
A
#
# COMPACT_ATOMS: atom_id res chain seq x y z
N ARG A 1 13.40 2.23 9.44
CA ARG A 1 14.39 3.24 9.90
C ARG A 1 14.27 4.60 9.20
N LYS A 2 14.05 4.71 7.88
CA LYS A 2 13.97 6.00 7.15
C LYS A 2 12.57 6.68 7.09
N ARG A 3 11.55 6.14 7.77
CA ARG A 3 10.14 6.54 7.56
C ARG A 3 9.88 8.02 7.85
N GLU A 4 10.41 8.54 8.94
CA GLU A 4 10.20 9.97 9.29
C GLU A 4 10.89 10.90 8.29
N ASN A 5 12.09 10.55 7.82
CA ASN A 5 12.76 11.31 6.75
C ASN A 5 11.92 11.34 5.48
N PHE A 6 11.32 10.21 5.09
CA PHE A 6 10.41 10.15 3.95
C PHE A 6 9.16 11.03 4.18
N ARG A 7 8.57 11.02 5.37
CA ARG A 7 7.43 11.90 5.68
C ARG A 7 7.84 13.37 5.52
N THR A 8 8.95 13.80 6.13
CA THR A 8 9.41 15.18 6.00
C THR A 8 9.73 15.55 4.55
N ALA A 9 10.42 14.67 3.81
CA ALA A 9 10.83 14.94 2.43
C ALA A 9 9.66 15.08 1.45
N PHE A 10 8.55 14.38 1.71
CA PHE A 10 7.34 14.35 0.86
C PHE A 10 6.13 15.02 1.54
N ASP A 11 6.33 16.10 2.30
CA ASP A 11 5.26 16.90 2.93
C ASP A 11 4.21 16.08 3.70
N GLY A 12 4.68 15.12 4.51
CA GLY A 12 3.84 14.22 5.28
C GLY A 12 3.07 13.19 4.45
N PHE A 13 3.42 13.03 3.16
CA PHE A 13 2.65 12.30 2.16
C PHE A 13 1.25 12.89 1.90
N ASP A 14 1.07 14.21 2.06
CA ASP A 14 -0.08 14.89 1.49
C ASP A 14 -0.03 14.79 -0.03
N PHE A 15 -0.80 13.84 -0.58
CA PHE A 15 -0.77 13.53 -2.01
C PHE A 15 -1.25 14.70 -2.89
N ARG A 16 -1.95 15.69 -2.35
CA ARG A 16 -2.31 16.91 -3.11
C ARG A 16 -1.10 17.84 -3.29
N LYS A 17 -0.24 17.95 -2.27
CA LYS A 17 1.01 18.71 -2.35
C LYS A 17 2.03 17.99 -3.22
N VAL A 18 2.24 16.70 -2.96
CA VAL A 18 3.23 15.88 -3.66
C VAL A 18 2.93 15.77 -5.16
N ALA A 19 1.66 15.75 -5.57
CA ALA A 19 1.29 15.77 -6.98
C ALA A 19 1.74 17.04 -7.72
N GLY A 20 1.96 18.14 -7.00
CA GLY A 20 2.43 19.42 -7.56
C GLY A 20 3.95 19.55 -7.67
N TYR A 21 4.72 18.56 -7.23
CA TYR A 21 6.18 18.58 -7.29
C TYR A 21 6.68 18.63 -8.73
N ARG A 22 7.75 19.38 -8.96
CA ARG A 22 8.35 19.60 -10.29
C ARG A 22 9.75 18.97 -10.35
N GLU A 23 10.43 19.11 -11.49
CA GLU A 23 11.80 18.60 -11.66
C GLU A 23 12.76 19.13 -10.57
N THR A 24 12.61 20.39 -10.17
CA THR A 24 13.37 20.98 -9.07
C THR A 24 13.20 20.25 -7.74
N ASP A 25 12.01 19.71 -7.47
CA ASP A 25 11.76 18.88 -6.28
C ASP A 25 12.41 17.51 -6.41
N VAL A 26 12.40 16.92 -7.61
CA VAL A 26 13.09 15.64 -7.87
C VAL A 26 14.59 15.79 -7.63
N GLU A 27 15.20 16.86 -8.13
CA GLU A 27 16.61 17.18 -7.92
C GLU A 27 16.93 17.40 -6.43
N ARG A 28 16.10 18.19 -5.73
CA ARG A 28 16.22 18.39 -4.27
C ARG A 28 16.18 17.05 -3.53
N LEU A 29 15.25 16.17 -3.86
CA LEU A 29 15.08 14.86 -3.23
C LEU A 29 16.22 13.90 -3.58
N LEU A 30 16.80 13.99 -4.78
CA LEU A 30 17.99 13.24 -5.15
C LEU A 30 19.23 13.67 -4.33
N GLY A 31 19.25 14.90 -3.82
CA GLY A 31 20.28 15.38 -2.89
C GLY A 31 20.10 14.88 -1.44
N ASP A 32 18.92 14.42 -1.06
CA ASP A 32 18.60 14.07 0.33
C ASP A 32 19.09 12.65 0.71
N ALA A 33 20.17 12.59 1.52
CA ALA A 33 20.71 11.33 2.05
C ALA A 33 19.80 10.65 3.09
N GLY A 34 18.81 11.37 3.63
CA GLY A 34 17.79 10.89 4.54
C GLY A 34 16.88 9.84 3.90
N ILE A 35 16.65 9.91 2.59
CA ILE A 35 15.77 9.00 1.83
C ILE A 35 16.55 8.02 0.94
N ILE A 36 15.86 7.31 0.06
CA ILE A 36 16.47 6.47 -0.99
C ILE A 36 16.57 7.32 -2.25
N ARG A 37 17.80 7.68 -2.64
CA ARG A 37 18.12 8.54 -3.80
C ARG A 37 18.01 7.79 -5.12
N HIS A 38 16.80 7.39 -5.48
CA HIS A 38 16.50 6.69 -6.71
C HIS A 38 15.45 7.48 -7.50
N ARG A 39 15.88 8.14 -8.59
CA ARG A 39 15.06 9.04 -9.41
C ARG A 39 13.70 8.44 -9.77
N GLY A 40 13.68 7.23 -10.33
CA GLY A 40 12.43 6.57 -10.71
C GLY A 40 11.46 6.29 -9.55
N LYS A 41 11.92 6.16 -8.30
CA LYS A 41 11.03 5.96 -7.13
C LYS A 41 10.45 7.28 -6.63
N ILE A 42 11.24 8.35 -6.73
CA ILE A 42 10.80 9.71 -6.41
C ILE A 42 9.72 10.14 -7.41
N GLU A 43 10.03 10.05 -8.71
CA GLU A 43 9.09 10.38 -9.80
C GLU A 43 7.83 9.50 -9.73
N ALA A 44 7.98 8.22 -9.41
CA ALA A 44 6.83 7.33 -9.17
C ALA A 44 5.96 7.79 -8.00
N THR A 45 6.54 8.30 -6.92
CA THR A 45 5.79 8.81 -5.77
C THR A 45 4.97 10.04 -6.15
N ILE A 46 5.57 10.95 -6.93
CA ILE A 46 4.89 12.15 -7.48
C ILE A 46 3.75 11.75 -8.43
N ASN A 47 4.01 10.85 -9.38
CA ASN A 47 2.99 10.32 -10.28
C ASN A 47 1.84 9.65 -9.50
N ASN A 48 2.17 8.79 -8.54
CA ASN A 48 1.17 8.06 -7.78
C ASN A 48 0.33 9.00 -6.91
N ALA A 49 0.91 10.12 -6.44
CA ALA A 49 0.16 11.16 -5.74
C ALA A 49 -0.91 11.80 -6.65
N ALA A 50 -0.58 12.11 -7.91
CA ALA A 50 -1.57 12.59 -8.88
C ALA A 50 -2.66 11.54 -9.16
N ARG A 51 -2.28 10.28 -9.36
CA ARG A 51 -3.24 9.17 -9.53
C ARG A 51 -4.11 8.93 -8.30
N ALA A 52 -3.61 9.24 -7.10
CA ALA A 52 -4.37 9.12 -5.86
C ALA A 52 -5.48 10.17 -5.75
N ILE A 53 -5.28 11.37 -6.30
CA ILE A 53 -6.32 12.41 -6.41
C ILE A 53 -7.47 11.89 -7.29
N GLU A 54 -7.14 11.50 -8.52
CA GLU A 54 -8.11 10.97 -9.49
C GLU A 54 -8.88 9.77 -8.92
N LEU A 55 -8.17 8.86 -8.24
CA LEU A 55 -8.77 7.67 -7.67
C LEU A 55 -9.70 7.97 -6.49
N ALA A 56 -9.33 8.93 -5.65
CA ALA A 56 -10.17 9.36 -4.54
C ALA A 56 -11.44 10.07 -5.04
N GLU A 57 -11.37 10.82 -6.13
CA GLU A 57 -12.54 11.44 -6.78
C GLU A 57 -13.47 10.40 -7.39
N GLU A 58 -12.93 9.41 -8.12
CA GLU A 58 -13.71 8.33 -8.74
C GLU A 58 -14.38 7.41 -7.70
N ALA A 59 -13.63 7.00 -6.67
CA ALA A 59 -14.06 5.99 -5.71
C ALA A 59 -14.60 6.58 -4.40
N GLY A 60 -14.73 7.91 -4.30
CA GLY A 60 -15.10 8.64 -3.07
C GLY A 60 -13.98 8.70 -2.02
N SER A 61 -13.17 7.65 -1.88
CA SER A 61 -11.93 7.68 -1.10
C SER A 61 -10.96 6.58 -1.54
N LEU A 62 -9.66 6.78 -1.26
CA LEU A 62 -8.66 5.73 -1.42
C LEU A 62 -9.00 4.50 -0.58
N ALA A 63 -9.54 4.69 0.63
CA ALA A 63 -9.88 3.61 1.52
C ALA A 63 -11.00 2.74 0.93
N ALA A 64 -12.10 3.36 0.46
CA ALA A 64 -13.17 2.67 -0.25
C ALA A 64 -12.63 1.89 -1.46
N TYR A 65 -11.74 2.49 -2.25
CA TYR A 65 -11.11 1.80 -3.36
C TYR A 65 -10.35 0.54 -2.94
N PHE A 66 -9.41 0.67 -1.98
CA PHE A 66 -8.50 -0.42 -1.61
C PHE A 66 -9.23 -1.54 -0.87
N TRP A 67 -10.20 -1.25 -0.01
CA TRP A 67 -10.93 -2.26 0.76
C TRP A 67 -11.80 -3.18 -0.12
N ARG A 68 -12.10 -2.82 -1.38
CA ARG A 68 -12.70 -3.74 -2.37
C ARG A 68 -11.79 -4.92 -2.73
N TYR A 69 -10.50 -4.83 -2.42
CA TYR A 69 -9.52 -5.88 -2.66
C TYR A 69 -9.22 -6.73 -1.41
N GLU A 70 -10.00 -6.59 -0.33
CA GLU A 70 -9.94 -7.50 0.82
C GLU A 70 -10.12 -8.95 0.33
N MET A 71 -9.26 -9.85 0.82
CA MET A 71 -9.28 -11.24 0.39
C MET A 71 -10.45 -11.98 1.07
N PRO A 72 -11.30 -12.69 0.31
CA PRO A 72 -12.36 -13.50 0.88
C PRO A 72 -11.81 -14.51 1.90
N PRO A 73 -12.50 -14.78 3.03
CA PRO A 73 -12.05 -15.74 4.04
C PRO A 73 -11.71 -17.14 3.47
N GLU A 74 -12.47 -17.59 2.48
CA GLU A 74 -12.31 -18.88 1.79
C GLU A 74 -11.01 -18.98 0.96
N ASP A 75 -10.49 -17.85 0.48
CA ASP A 75 -9.23 -17.77 -0.25
C ASP A 75 -8.02 -17.71 0.70
N ARG A 76 -8.26 -17.72 2.02
CA ARG A 76 -7.22 -17.68 3.04
C ARG A 76 -6.88 -19.09 3.54
N PRO A 77 -5.60 -19.35 3.87
CA PRO A 77 -5.25 -20.59 4.56
C PRO A 77 -6.02 -20.73 5.87
N ALA A 78 -6.63 -21.91 6.08
CA ALA A 78 -7.37 -22.23 7.31
C ALA A 78 -6.50 -22.06 8.57
N ARG A 79 -5.22 -22.41 8.45
CA ARG A 79 -4.19 -22.17 9.45
C ARG A 79 -3.06 -21.36 8.85
N LEU A 80 -2.62 -20.33 9.58
CA LEU A 80 -1.52 -19.48 9.17
C LEU A 80 -0.23 -19.82 9.93
N ASP A 81 0.46 -20.85 9.46
CA ASP A 81 1.81 -21.21 9.91
C ASP A 81 2.89 -20.70 8.93
N ARG A 82 4.17 -20.97 9.22
CA ARG A 82 5.29 -20.51 8.38
C ARG A 82 5.26 -21.08 6.97
N ALA A 83 4.77 -22.31 6.81
CA ALA A 83 4.68 -22.96 5.51
C ALA A 83 3.58 -22.31 4.67
N ALA A 84 2.41 -22.05 5.27
CA ALA A 84 1.33 -21.28 4.64
C ALA A 84 1.78 -19.85 4.29
N LEU A 85 2.45 -19.14 5.20
CA LEU A 85 2.92 -17.78 4.93
C LEU A 85 3.95 -17.72 3.79
N ALA A 86 4.79 -18.74 3.63
CA ALA A 86 5.78 -18.81 2.55
C ALA A 86 5.15 -18.90 1.15
N THR A 87 3.89 -19.35 1.03
CA THR A 87 3.17 -19.39 -0.25
C THR A 87 2.48 -18.06 -0.58
N LEU A 88 2.28 -17.19 0.40
CA LEU A 88 1.57 -15.93 0.29
C LEU A 88 2.49 -14.76 -0.14
N ALA A 89 3.36 -14.97 -1.13
CA ALA A 89 4.16 -13.86 -1.67
C ALA A 89 3.34 -12.95 -2.62
N GLN A 90 2.31 -13.52 -3.24
CA GLN A 90 1.33 -12.88 -4.12
C GLN A 90 0.02 -13.68 -4.03
N THR A 91 -1.12 -13.03 -4.22
CA THR A 91 -2.44 -13.68 -4.28
C THR A 91 -3.19 -13.20 -5.51
N ASP A 92 -4.31 -13.85 -5.85
CA ASP A 92 -5.13 -13.41 -6.98
C ASP A 92 -5.66 -11.99 -6.76
N MET A 93 -6.04 -11.66 -5.52
CA MET A 93 -6.43 -10.30 -5.15
C MET A 93 -5.29 -9.28 -5.29
N SER A 94 -4.06 -9.64 -4.93
CA SER A 94 -2.92 -8.72 -5.11
C SER A 94 -2.51 -8.56 -6.57
N ARG A 95 -2.68 -9.60 -7.40
CA ARG A 95 -2.52 -9.55 -8.86
C ARG A 95 -3.58 -8.66 -9.49
N ALA A 96 -4.85 -8.79 -9.07
CA ALA A 96 -5.94 -7.97 -9.53
C ALA A 96 -5.73 -6.49 -9.17
N LEU A 97 -5.37 -6.19 -7.91
CA LEU A 97 -5.03 -4.84 -7.46
C LEU A 97 -3.87 -4.25 -8.27
N SER A 98 -2.79 -5.01 -8.42
CA SER A 98 -1.62 -4.60 -9.20
C SER A 98 -1.98 -4.28 -10.65
N LYS A 99 -2.79 -5.13 -11.30
CA LYS A 99 -3.23 -4.94 -12.67
C LYS A 99 -4.07 -3.67 -12.81
N ASP A 100 -5.02 -3.44 -11.90
CA ASP A 100 -5.90 -2.27 -11.97
C ASP A 100 -5.14 -0.97 -11.72
N LEU A 101 -4.30 -0.91 -10.69
CA LEU A 101 -3.45 0.26 -10.42
C LEU A 101 -2.52 0.57 -11.60
N LYS A 102 -1.91 -0.45 -12.22
CA LYS A 102 -1.07 -0.26 -13.42
C LYS A 102 -1.87 0.28 -14.60
N LYS A 103 -3.10 -0.22 -14.82
CA LYS A 103 -4.00 0.28 -15.86
C LYS A 103 -4.34 1.77 -15.61
N ARG A 104 -4.44 2.16 -14.34
CA ARG A 104 -4.62 3.54 -13.88
C ARG A 104 -3.31 4.36 -13.85
N GLY A 105 -2.21 3.84 -14.39
CA GLY A 105 -0.95 4.58 -14.51
C GLY A 105 -0.10 4.66 -13.24
N TRP A 106 -0.44 3.95 -12.17
CA TRP A 106 0.42 3.85 -10.98
C TRP A 106 1.73 3.13 -11.30
N LYS A 107 2.80 3.50 -10.59
CA LYS A 107 4.16 2.98 -10.77
C LYS A 107 4.64 2.28 -9.50
N PHE A 108 5.55 1.31 -9.66
CA PHE A 108 6.11 0.49 -8.56
C PHE A 108 5.09 -0.34 -7.75
N VAL A 109 3.93 -0.61 -8.33
CA VAL A 109 2.82 -1.37 -7.72
C VAL A 109 2.74 -2.80 -8.27
N GLY A 110 3.83 -3.57 -8.15
CA GLY A 110 3.85 -5.00 -8.52
C GLY A 110 2.97 -5.86 -7.59
N PRO A 111 2.58 -7.10 -7.96
CA PRO A 111 1.69 -7.92 -7.13
C PRO A 111 2.25 -8.24 -5.73
N THR A 112 3.56 -8.43 -5.61
CA THR A 112 4.21 -8.61 -4.29
C THR A 112 4.14 -7.34 -3.46
N THR A 113 4.40 -6.17 -4.06
CA THR A 113 4.25 -4.88 -3.37
C THR A 113 2.80 -4.65 -2.93
N CYS A 114 1.83 -4.99 -3.79
CA CYS A 114 0.41 -4.87 -3.48
C CYS A 114 0.02 -5.80 -2.33
N TYR A 115 0.53 -7.04 -2.31
CA TYR A 115 0.23 -7.95 -1.20
C TYR A 115 0.84 -7.47 0.13
N ALA A 116 2.10 -7.02 0.11
CA ALA A 116 2.72 -6.40 1.28
C ALA A 116 1.95 -5.16 1.77
N PHE A 117 1.38 -4.37 0.85
CA PHE A 117 0.48 -3.27 1.18
C PHE A 117 -0.82 -3.77 1.82
N MET A 118 -1.45 -4.81 1.26
CA MET A 118 -2.66 -5.42 1.83
C MET A 118 -2.44 -5.91 3.26
N GLN A 119 -1.28 -6.52 3.54
CA GLN A 119 -0.87 -6.92 4.88
C GLN A 119 -0.72 -5.70 5.80
N ALA A 120 0.05 -4.70 5.37
CA ALA A 120 0.33 -3.51 6.19
C ALA A 120 -0.91 -2.68 6.51
N MET A 121 -1.88 -2.63 5.61
CA MET A 121 -3.13 -1.87 5.76
C MET A 121 -4.26 -2.69 6.41
N GLY A 122 -4.01 -3.95 6.76
CA GLY A 122 -5.01 -4.79 7.41
C GLY A 122 -6.12 -5.29 6.49
N LEU A 123 -5.93 -5.30 5.16
CA LEU A 123 -6.83 -5.99 4.23
C LEU A 123 -6.71 -7.51 4.39
N VAL A 124 -5.57 -8.00 4.87
CA VAL A 124 -5.37 -9.40 5.31
C VAL A 124 -4.66 -9.42 6.67
N ASN A 125 -4.95 -10.43 7.49
CA ASN A 125 -4.33 -10.58 8.81
C ASN A 125 -3.37 -11.76 8.77
N ASP A 126 -2.13 -11.48 8.42
CA ASP A 126 -1.12 -12.50 8.24
C ASP A 126 -0.22 -12.71 9.47
N HIS A 127 -0.70 -12.29 10.66
CA HIS A 127 -0.06 -12.68 11.91
C HIS A 127 -0.10 -14.20 12.08
N LEU A 128 1.04 -14.87 12.24
CA LEU A 128 1.11 -16.32 12.42
C LEU A 128 0.24 -16.82 13.59
N GLU A 129 -0.17 -18.08 13.55
CA GLU A 129 -0.74 -18.73 14.73
C GLU A 129 0.23 -18.67 15.92
N GLY A 130 -0.33 -18.39 17.10
CA GLY A 130 0.45 -18.13 18.32
C GLY A 130 1.08 -16.73 18.38
N CYS A 131 0.95 -15.89 17.35
CA CYS A 131 1.33 -14.48 17.46
C CYS A 131 0.44 -13.77 18.49
N ALA A 132 1.06 -13.09 19.45
CA ALA A 132 0.37 -12.37 20.53
C ALA A 132 -0.70 -11.39 20.03
N PHE A 133 -0.53 -10.82 18.83
CA PHE A 133 -1.43 -9.82 18.25
C PHE A 133 -2.50 -10.41 17.32
N ARG A 134 -2.43 -11.71 16.94
CA ARG A 134 -3.34 -12.27 15.93
C ARG A 134 -4.81 -12.14 16.36
N ALA A 135 -5.11 -12.51 17.60
CA ALA A 135 -6.48 -12.50 18.13
C ALA A 135 -7.04 -11.07 18.27
N GLU A 136 -6.21 -10.13 18.71
CA GLU A 136 -6.54 -8.71 18.84
C GLU A 136 -6.85 -8.10 17.46
N VAL A 137 -5.95 -8.28 16.48
CA VAL A 137 -6.15 -7.79 15.11
C VAL A 137 -7.38 -8.42 14.46
N GLU A 138 -7.64 -9.72 14.68
CA GLU A 138 -8.88 -10.36 14.20
C GLU A 138 -10.14 -9.73 14.83
N ALA A 139 -10.11 -9.38 16.12
CA ALA A 139 -11.22 -8.71 16.78
C ALA A 139 -11.45 -7.30 16.23
N GLU A 140 -10.39 -6.51 16.06
CA GLU A 140 -10.46 -5.18 15.45
C GLU A 140 -11.03 -5.24 14.03
N ARG A 141 -10.57 -6.19 13.21
CA ARG A 141 -11.08 -6.39 11.85
C ARG A 141 -12.56 -6.78 11.81
N ARG A 142 -13.04 -7.58 12.76
CA ARG A 142 -14.47 -7.92 12.83
C ARG A 142 -15.32 -6.71 13.21
N ALA A 143 -14.81 -5.85 14.08
CA ALA A 143 -15.47 -4.61 14.48
C ALA A 143 -15.36 -3.50 13.42
N PHE A 144 -14.36 -3.57 12.54
CA PHE A 144 -14.09 -2.55 11.54
C PHE A 144 -15.16 -2.52 10.43
N VAL A 145 -15.82 -1.38 10.30
CA VAL A 145 -16.77 -1.11 9.21
C VAL A 145 -15.97 -0.72 7.96
N ARG A 146 -16.05 -1.56 6.93
CA ARG A 146 -15.32 -1.32 5.67
C ARG A 146 -15.83 -0.01 5.03
N PRO A 147 -14.93 0.90 4.61
CA PRO A 147 -15.31 2.08 3.85
C PRO A 147 -16.04 1.69 2.57
N LYS A 148 -17.11 2.41 2.26
CA LYS A 148 -17.91 2.24 1.05
C LYS A 148 -17.63 3.35 0.05
#